data_AF-A0A7W4YYU9-F1
#
_entry.id   AF-A0A7W4YYU9-F1
#
_cell.length_a   1.000
_cell.length_b   1.000
_cell.length_c   1.000
_cell.angle_alpha   90.00
_cell.angle_beta   90.00
_cell.angle_gamma   90.00
#
_symmetry.space_group_name_H-M   'P 1'
#
loop_
_entity.id
_entity.type
_entity.pdbx_description
1 polymer ?
#
loop_
_entity_poly.entity_id
_entity_poly.type
_entity_poly.pdbx_seq_one_letter_code
_entity_poly.pdbx_strand_id
1 'polypeptide(L)'
;MSADLRARDLRGPFSVIRPMVREPLKGILEATRSDITTATEQPDTFAVIEEQHREPGLGDPPRLTERAEKSEKMICGKHETIMRDIAPISQGDISPSLFLVGEGIFPRMTDPVRDRIAERLKQTGKTPRAASLDSGMGATAIRDIFRRPENSLTLDTLKKLAVGLETSPEWLIFGAEGIGSFGGTSPTDRPTPLTQPSHAEMITEKMVPVPIVGDVEAGAFREAPEFDIDDMEYVGDYPDREFPHARRIGFRVRGDSMNDLKPRPILEGDKVIGLDFQDIEGQVVLRDGMIVVVEQTRDGGHTREWSVKQLEIYEDRYEFCPRSTNKRHKPIVIPNKVFRDPSEGDGRQVRILALVRRSINDLTY
;
A
#
# COMPACT_ATOMS: atom_id res chain seq x y z
N MET A 1 -73.95 15.79 -37.20
CA MET A 1 -73.27 17.06 -36.85
C MET A 1 -72.34 16.73 -35.70
N SER A 2 -71.14 16.22 -35.99
CA SER A 2 -69.89 16.95 -36.24
C SER A 2 -69.20 17.46 -34.98
N ALA A 3 -67.88 17.19 -34.98
CA ALA A 3 -66.76 17.73 -34.20
C ALA A 3 -66.41 16.97 -32.91
N ASP A 4 -65.36 16.14 -32.85
CA ASP A 4 -63.90 16.38 -33.06
C ASP A 4 -63.21 16.78 -31.74
N LEU A 5 -62.22 15.98 -31.28
CA LEU A 5 -61.07 16.38 -30.44
C LEU A 5 -60.12 15.19 -30.14
N ARG A 6 -59.20 14.98 -31.09
CA ARG A 6 -57.73 14.81 -30.93
C ARG A 6 -57.17 13.96 -29.77
N ALA A 7 -56.74 12.75 -30.12
CA ALA A 7 -55.64 12.04 -29.47
C ALA A 7 -54.29 12.53 -30.03
N ARG A 8 -53.32 12.86 -29.16
CA ARG A 8 -51.95 13.21 -29.54
C ARG A 8 -51.06 11.97 -29.44
N ASP A 9 -50.53 11.58 -30.60
CA ASP A 9 -49.56 10.51 -30.83
C ASP A 9 -48.15 11.07 -30.54
N LEU A 10 -47.43 10.47 -29.58
CA LEU A 10 -46.02 10.77 -29.28
C LEU A 10 -45.16 9.62 -29.81
N ARG A 11 -44.76 9.72 -31.08
CA ARG A 11 -43.70 8.90 -31.67
C ARG A 11 -42.48 9.79 -31.92
N GLY A 12 -41.45 9.61 -31.09
CA GLY A 12 -40.11 10.13 -31.33
C GLY A 12 -39.35 9.29 -32.38
N PRO A 13 -38.37 9.88 -33.08
CA PRO A 13 -37.71 9.22 -34.20
C PRO A 13 -36.69 8.18 -33.75
N PHE A 14 -36.87 6.94 -34.22
CA PHE A 14 -35.85 5.90 -34.19
C PHE A 14 -34.70 6.28 -35.14
N SER A 15 -33.52 6.52 -34.57
CA SER A 15 -32.26 6.63 -35.31
C SER A 15 -31.85 5.27 -35.85
N VAL A 16 -31.90 5.12 -37.18
CA VAL A 16 -31.47 3.95 -37.93
C VAL A 16 -29.94 3.87 -37.91
N ILE A 17 -29.40 2.86 -37.23
CA ILE A 17 -27.98 2.51 -37.28
C ILE A 17 -27.70 1.84 -38.63
N ARG A 18 -26.93 2.50 -39.49
CA ARG A 18 -26.41 1.91 -40.73
C ARG A 18 -25.19 1.02 -40.40
N PRO A 19 -25.15 -0.24 -40.82
CA PRO A 19 -23.93 -1.04 -40.74
C PRO A 19 -22.90 -0.55 -41.78
N MET A 20 -21.73 -0.14 -41.31
CA MET A 20 -20.56 0.12 -42.16
C MET A 20 -20.02 -1.21 -42.70
N VAL A 21 -20.24 -1.43 -43.98
CA VAL A 21 -19.53 -2.45 -44.79
C VAL A 21 -18.09 -1.96 -44.97
N ARG A 22 -17.11 -2.69 -44.40
CA ARG A 22 -15.69 -2.49 -44.70
C ARG A 22 -15.36 -3.20 -46.01
N GLU A 23 -14.95 -2.44 -47.01
CA GLU A 23 -14.34 -2.97 -48.23
C GLU A 23 -12.94 -3.53 -47.92
N PRO A 24 -12.52 -4.63 -48.58
CA PRO A 24 -11.17 -5.16 -48.45
C PRO A 24 -10.19 -4.36 -49.29
N LEU A 25 -9.18 -3.78 -48.64
CA LEU A 25 -8.01 -3.20 -49.30
C LEU A 25 -7.23 -4.33 -50.01
N LYS A 26 -7.29 -4.27 -51.34
CA LYS A 26 -6.37 -4.97 -52.24
C LYS A 26 -5.09 -4.15 -52.41
N GLY A 27 -3.96 -4.83 -52.42
CA GLY A 27 -2.68 -4.33 -52.92
C GLY A 27 -1.61 -4.27 -51.82
N ILE A 28 -0.35 -4.65 -52.01
CA ILE A 28 0.43 -5.04 -53.19
C ILE A 28 1.52 -5.99 -52.65
N LEU A 29 1.69 -7.15 -53.29
CA LEU A 29 2.89 -7.98 -53.16
C LEU A 29 4.01 -7.28 -53.93
N GLU A 30 5.10 -6.91 -53.26
CA GLU A 30 6.40 -6.84 -53.92
C GLU A 30 7.46 -7.53 -53.06
N ALA A 31 8.16 -8.42 -53.74
CA ALA A 31 9.18 -9.30 -53.23
C ALA A 31 10.57 -8.65 -53.33
N THR A 32 11.36 -8.80 -52.29
CA THR A 32 12.84 -8.72 -52.32
C THR A 32 13.32 -9.74 -51.27
N ARG A 33 13.66 -10.99 -51.65
CA ARG A 33 14.98 -11.44 -52.15
C ARG A 33 16.13 -10.69 -51.45
N SER A 34 16.62 -11.21 -50.33
CA SER A 34 17.71 -12.20 -50.22
C SER A 34 19.06 -11.63 -50.61
N ASP A 35 19.85 -11.23 -49.60
CA ASP A 35 21.31 -11.28 -49.66
C ASP A 35 21.83 -11.73 -48.29
N ILE A 36 22.18 -13.02 -48.25
CA ILE A 36 22.98 -13.64 -47.19
C ILE A 36 24.43 -13.43 -47.63
N THR A 37 25.19 -12.62 -46.89
CA THR A 37 26.64 -12.55 -47.07
C THR A 37 27.31 -13.18 -45.87
N THR A 38 27.86 -14.36 -46.12
CA THR A 38 28.78 -15.12 -45.28
C THR A 38 30.07 -14.30 -45.08
N ALA A 39 30.43 -13.99 -43.84
CA ALA A 39 31.76 -13.54 -43.48
C ALA A 39 32.45 -14.64 -42.67
N THR A 40 33.30 -15.37 -43.38
CA THR A 40 34.21 -16.39 -42.87
C THR A 40 35.32 -15.74 -42.03
N GLU A 41 35.71 -16.49 -40.99
CA GLU A 41 36.82 -16.32 -40.08
C GLU A 41 38.14 -15.88 -40.73
N GLN A 42 38.93 -15.08 -40.01
CA GLN A 42 40.30 -15.47 -39.67
C GLN A 42 40.82 -14.73 -38.42
N PRO A 43 41.54 -15.42 -37.52
CA PRO A 43 42.15 -14.84 -36.33
C PRO A 43 43.64 -14.54 -36.56
N ASP A 44 44.10 -13.41 -36.04
CA ASP A 44 45.51 -13.01 -36.02
C ASP A 44 45.62 -11.88 -34.97
N THR A 45 46.58 -11.78 -34.06
CA THR A 45 47.74 -12.57 -33.68
C THR A 45 48.17 -12.04 -32.29
N PHE A 46 48.94 -12.83 -31.56
CA PHE A 46 49.53 -12.55 -30.25
C PHE A 46 50.43 -11.29 -30.19
N ALA A 47 50.36 -10.56 -29.06
CA ALA A 47 51.48 -9.86 -28.39
C ALA A 47 51.08 -9.71 -26.91
N VAL A 48 51.54 -10.56 -25.97
CA VAL A 48 52.84 -10.58 -25.29
C VAL A 48 53.26 -9.22 -24.69
N ILE A 49 52.85 -9.04 -23.42
CA ILE A 49 53.61 -8.65 -22.21
C ILE A 49 54.70 -7.56 -22.36
N GLU A 50 54.53 -6.44 -21.64
CA GLU A 50 55.58 -5.95 -20.74
C GLU A 50 55.03 -5.09 -19.59
N GLU A 51 55.37 -5.49 -18.38
CA GLU A 51 55.17 -4.80 -17.10
C GLU A 51 55.98 -3.51 -17.04
N GLN A 52 55.44 -2.44 -16.44
CA GLN A 52 56.26 -1.54 -15.62
C GLN A 52 55.50 -1.06 -14.38
N HIS A 53 55.98 -1.55 -13.24
CA HIS A 53 55.77 -1.06 -11.89
C HIS A 53 55.97 0.47 -11.77
N ARG A 54 55.05 1.15 -11.07
CA ARG A 54 55.37 2.35 -10.27
C ARG A 54 54.32 2.58 -9.18
N GLU A 55 54.69 2.27 -7.95
CA GLU A 55 54.17 2.84 -6.71
C GLU A 55 55.34 3.56 -5.99
N PRO A 56 55.13 4.29 -4.88
CA PRO A 56 54.14 5.33 -4.63
C PRO A 56 54.83 6.63 -4.13
N GLY A 57 54.24 7.79 -4.45
CA GLY A 57 54.74 9.09 -4.00
C GLY A 57 54.23 9.46 -2.62
N LEU A 58 55.12 9.36 -1.62
CA LEU A 58 55.01 9.87 -0.26
C LEU A 58 54.88 11.41 -0.28
N GLY A 59 53.80 11.95 0.31
CA GLY A 59 53.60 13.39 0.47
C GLY A 59 52.96 13.69 1.83
N ASP A 60 53.76 14.29 2.72
CA ASP A 60 53.41 14.68 4.09
C ASP A 60 52.26 15.72 4.17
N PRO A 61 51.53 15.77 5.30
CA PRO A 61 50.45 16.72 5.52
C PRO A 61 50.97 18.07 6.05
N PRO A 62 50.33 19.21 5.73
CA PRO A 62 50.60 20.45 6.43
C PRO A 62 49.88 20.46 7.79
N ARG A 63 50.68 20.45 8.86
CA ARG A 63 50.36 21.12 10.14
C ARG A 63 50.56 22.62 9.96
N LEU A 64 49.66 23.46 10.51
CA LEU A 64 49.88 24.79 11.09
C LEU A 64 48.50 25.27 11.63
N THR A 65 48.27 25.19 12.94
CA THR A 65 48.34 26.28 13.96
C THR A 65 47.13 27.23 13.99
N GLU A 66 46.45 27.18 15.14
CA GLU A 66 45.92 28.29 15.95
C GLU A 66 45.37 29.55 15.25
N ARG A 67 44.10 29.86 15.51
CA ARG A 67 43.76 31.07 16.28
C ARG A 67 42.34 31.04 16.82
N ALA A 68 42.25 31.25 18.13
CA ALA A 68 41.04 31.57 18.87
C ALA A 68 40.65 33.05 18.68
N GLU A 69 39.37 33.34 18.47
CA GLU A 69 38.64 34.54 18.96
C GLU A 69 37.15 34.13 19.05
N LYS A 70 36.57 33.87 20.23
CA LYS A 70 35.99 34.83 21.19
C LYS A 70 35.03 35.86 20.55
N SER A 71 33.72 35.59 20.64
CA SER A 71 32.73 36.65 20.89
C SER A 71 31.47 36.07 21.54
N GLU A 72 31.36 36.32 22.84
CA GLU A 72 30.11 36.35 23.59
C GLU A 72 29.19 37.46 23.06
N LYS A 73 27.88 37.21 23.05
CA LYS A 73 26.80 38.17 23.34
C LYS A 73 25.49 37.38 23.43
N MET A 74 25.01 37.04 24.63
CA MET A 74 24.04 37.82 25.39
C MET A 74 22.93 38.42 24.52
N ILE A 75 21.77 37.76 24.48
CA ILE A 75 20.46 38.41 24.66
C ILE A 75 19.58 37.47 25.48
N CYS A 76 19.38 37.81 26.75
CA CYS A 76 18.19 37.45 27.49
C CYS A 76 17.13 38.55 27.28
N GLY A 77 15.85 38.19 27.39
CA GLY A 77 14.85 39.11 27.90
C GLY A 77 13.50 39.13 27.19
N LYS A 78 12.48 38.81 28.01
CA LYS A 78 11.09 39.34 28.01
C LYS A 78 10.17 38.68 26.97
N HIS A 79 9.23 37.79 27.33
CA HIS A 79 8.09 37.93 28.25
C HIS A 79 7.32 39.23 28.03
N GLU A 80 6.30 39.18 27.17
CA GLU A 80 5.20 40.13 27.22
C GLU A 80 3.87 39.38 27.06
N THR A 81 3.16 39.35 28.17
CA THR A 81 1.79 38.88 28.36
C THR A 81 0.85 39.85 27.65
N ILE A 82 0.11 39.39 26.64
CA ILE A 82 -1.04 40.13 26.11
C ILE A 82 -2.30 39.56 26.77
N MET A 83 -2.67 40.18 27.89
CA MET A 83 -4.05 40.19 28.37
C MET A 83 -4.83 41.19 27.52
N ARG A 84 -5.91 40.75 26.88
CA ARG A 84 -7.01 41.62 26.42
C ARG A 84 -8.35 40.94 26.66
N ASP A 85 -9.03 41.46 27.67
CA ASP A 85 -10.44 41.87 27.67
C ASP A 85 -11.48 40.89 27.11
N ILE A 86 -12.01 40.09 28.03
CA ILE A 86 -13.30 39.40 27.89
C ILE A 86 -14.40 40.41 28.24
N ALA A 87 -15.14 40.86 27.24
CA ALA A 87 -16.43 41.55 27.43
C ALA A 87 -17.57 40.52 27.51
N PRO A 88 -18.60 40.74 28.34
CA PRO A 88 -19.70 39.79 28.54
C PRO A 88 -20.72 39.90 27.39
N ILE A 89 -20.95 38.80 26.67
CA ILE A 89 -22.00 38.73 25.65
C ILE A 89 -23.32 38.36 26.34
N SER A 90 -24.28 39.27 26.22
CA SER A 90 -25.64 39.20 26.74
C SER A 90 -26.44 38.06 26.13
N GLN A 91 -27.26 37.43 26.97
CA GLN A 91 -28.37 36.56 26.57
C GLN A 91 -29.31 37.32 25.63
N GLY A 92 -29.46 36.80 24.40
CA GLY A 92 -30.48 37.22 23.45
C GLY A 92 -31.30 36.00 23.06
N ASP A 93 -32.59 36.07 23.37
CA ASP A 93 -33.62 35.11 23.01
C ASP A 93 -33.61 34.79 21.50
N ILE A 94 -33.62 33.50 21.18
CA ILE A 94 -33.92 33.02 19.82
C ILE A 94 -35.09 32.04 19.92
N SER A 95 -36.24 32.53 19.47
CA SER A 95 -37.47 31.78 19.24
C SER A 95 -37.24 30.55 18.35
N PRO A 96 -38.08 29.50 18.47
CA PRO A 96 -37.89 28.25 17.74
C PRO A 96 -38.34 28.42 16.28
N SER A 97 -37.38 28.59 15.37
CA SER A 97 -37.62 28.43 13.94
C SER A 97 -37.76 26.95 13.60
N LEU A 98 -38.95 26.56 13.14
CA LEU A 98 -39.24 25.30 12.46
C LEU A 98 -38.24 25.08 11.30
N PHE A 99 -37.23 24.23 11.54
CA PHE A 99 -36.45 23.63 10.48
C PHE A 99 -37.20 22.38 9.98
N LEU A 100 -37.87 22.53 8.84
CA LEU A 100 -38.15 21.42 7.95
C LEU A 100 -36.81 20.82 7.49
N VAL A 101 -36.40 19.73 8.13
CA VAL A 101 -35.26 18.92 7.68
C VAL A 101 -35.72 18.18 6.42
N GLY A 102 -35.32 18.70 5.27
CA GLY A 102 -35.39 17.97 4.01
C GLY A 102 -34.53 16.72 4.11
N GLU A 103 -35.11 15.59 3.72
CA GLU A 103 -34.43 14.30 3.57
C GLU A 103 -33.36 14.41 2.47
N GLY A 104 -32.18 14.90 2.85
CA GLY A 104 -30.95 14.74 2.10
C GLY A 104 -30.41 13.34 2.36
N ILE A 105 -30.63 12.44 1.41
CA ILE A 105 -30.06 11.09 1.34
C ILE A 105 -28.55 11.21 1.12
N PHE A 106 -27.81 11.49 2.18
CA PHE A 106 -26.39 11.15 2.26
C PHE A 106 -26.30 9.85 3.06
N PRO A 107 -25.78 8.74 2.50
CA PRO A 107 -25.55 7.54 3.28
C PRO A 107 -24.56 7.89 4.38
N ARG A 108 -25.04 7.98 5.63
CA ARG A 108 -24.17 7.95 6.79
C ARG A 108 -23.42 6.62 6.70
N MET A 109 -22.13 6.65 6.44
CA MET A 109 -21.27 5.48 6.59
C MET A 109 -21.46 5.00 8.03
N THR A 110 -22.24 3.93 8.20
CA THR A 110 -22.43 3.30 9.49
C THR A 110 -21.08 2.76 9.94
N ASP A 111 -20.75 3.00 11.20
CA ASP A 111 -19.56 2.42 11.81
C ASP A 111 -19.73 0.89 11.74
N PRO A 112 -18.89 0.20 10.93
CA PRO A 112 -19.10 -1.21 10.61
C PRO A 112 -19.06 -2.11 11.86
N VAL A 113 -18.42 -1.64 12.94
CA VAL A 113 -18.36 -2.36 14.21
C VAL A 113 -19.74 -2.43 14.89
N ARG A 114 -20.53 -1.36 14.81
CA ARG A 114 -21.83 -1.25 15.50
C ARG A 114 -22.90 -2.08 14.81
N ASP A 115 -22.87 -2.09 13.48
CA ASP A 115 -23.74 -2.94 12.68
C ASP A 115 -23.49 -4.42 13.00
N ARG A 116 -22.22 -4.81 13.15
CA ARG A 116 -21.83 -6.16 13.58
C ARG A 116 -22.30 -6.50 14.99
N ILE A 117 -22.20 -5.57 15.94
CA ILE A 117 -22.75 -5.76 17.30
C ILE A 117 -24.26 -5.98 17.24
N ALA A 118 -24.98 -5.17 16.44
CA ALA A 118 -26.43 -5.29 16.30
C ALA A 118 -26.84 -6.63 15.65
N GLU A 119 -26.13 -7.04 14.61
CA GLU A 119 -26.35 -8.32 13.94
C GLU A 119 -26.09 -9.49 14.90
N ARG A 120 -25.00 -9.44 15.68
CA ARG A 120 -24.69 -10.51 16.63
C ARG A 120 -25.68 -10.60 17.79
N LEU A 121 -26.19 -9.47 18.28
CA LEU A 121 -27.27 -9.45 19.27
C LEU A 121 -28.55 -10.13 18.75
N LYS A 122 -28.87 -9.91 17.47
CA LYS A 122 -30.02 -10.55 16.81
C LYS A 122 -29.80 -12.06 16.67
N GLN A 123 -28.60 -12.49 16.27
CA GLN A 123 -28.26 -13.91 16.12
C GLN A 123 -28.27 -14.68 17.44
N THR A 124 -27.74 -14.08 18.51
CA THR A 124 -27.70 -14.69 19.85
C THR A 124 -29.03 -14.60 20.59
N GLY A 125 -29.97 -13.78 20.12
CA GLY A 125 -31.24 -13.52 20.80
C GLY A 125 -31.08 -12.76 22.13
N LYS A 126 -29.89 -12.20 22.42
CA LYS A 126 -29.63 -11.48 23.66
C LYS A 126 -30.13 -10.03 23.55
N THR A 127 -30.70 -9.54 24.64
CA THR A 127 -30.96 -8.09 24.76
C THR A 127 -29.64 -7.34 24.97
N PRO A 128 -29.51 -6.07 24.54
CA PRO A 128 -28.30 -5.27 24.78
C PRO A 128 -27.91 -5.20 26.26
N ARG A 129 -28.88 -5.24 27.17
CA ARG A 129 -28.62 -5.25 28.62
C ARG A 129 -28.02 -6.58 29.08
N ALA A 130 -28.56 -7.70 28.61
CA ALA A 130 -28.06 -9.03 28.97
C ALA A 130 -26.62 -9.23 28.48
N ALA A 131 -26.35 -8.93 27.20
CA ALA A 131 -25.01 -9.03 26.64
C ALA A 131 -23.98 -8.12 27.35
N SER A 132 -24.40 -6.93 27.80
CA SER A 132 -23.54 -6.02 28.57
C SER A 132 -23.16 -6.59 29.94
N LEU A 133 -24.11 -7.23 30.62
CA LEU A 133 -23.86 -7.87 31.92
C LEU A 133 -22.99 -9.12 31.76
N ASP A 134 -23.24 -9.95 30.74
CA ASP A 134 -22.40 -11.12 30.41
C ASP A 134 -20.95 -10.71 30.09
N SER A 135 -20.76 -9.51 29.54
CA SER A 135 -19.45 -8.92 29.24
C SER A 135 -18.72 -8.35 30.48
N GLY A 136 -19.33 -8.41 31.67
CA GLY A 136 -18.81 -7.75 32.87
C GLY A 136 -18.81 -6.22 32.79
N MET A 137 -19.66 -5.64 31.93
CA MET A 137 -19.82 -4.20 31.77
C MET A 137 -21.08 -3.69 32.50
N GLY A 138 -21.18 -2.36 32.66
CA GLY A 138 -22.39 -1.75 33.23
C GLY A 138 -23.64 -2.02 32.37
N ALA A 139 -24.82 -2.11 32.98
CA ALA A 139 -26.06 -2.51 32.30
C ALA A 139 -26.49 -1.63 31.10
N THR A 140 -25.94 -0.42 30.97
CA THR A 140 -26.23 0.53 29.89
C THR A 140 -25.14 0.59 28.82
N ALA A 141 -23.99 -0.07 28.99
CA ALA A 141 -22.81 0.20 28.19
C ALA A 141 -23.04 0.01 26.68
N ILE A 142 -23.65 -1.11 26.26
CA ILE A 142 -23.98 -1.35 24.85
C ILE A 142 -24.92 -0.27 24.29
N ARG A 143 -25.89 0.19 25.08
CA ARG A 143 -26.82 1.26 24.67
C ARG A 143 -26.11 2.61 24.55
N ASP A 144 -25.17 2.89 25.46
CA ASP A 144 -24.39 4.12 25.44
C ASP A 144 -23.40 4.15 24.27
N ILE A 145 -22.88 2.99 23.86
CA ILE A 145 -22.19 2.82 22.58
C ILE A 145 -23.14 3.28 21.49
N PHE A 146 -24.27 2.61 21.23
CA PHE A 146 -25.19 2.98 20.14
C PHE A 146 -25.65 4.46 20.15
N ARG A 147 -25.75 5.09 21.33
CA ARG A 147 -26.13 6.51 21.47
C ARG A 147 -25.03 7.49 21.07
N ARG A 148 -23.75 7.10 21.15
CA ARG A 148 -22.58 7.94 20.89
C ARG A 148 -21.76 7.36 19.72
N PRO A 149 -22.23 7.48 18.47
CA PRO A 149 -21.54 6.98 17.28
C PRO A 149 -20.13 7.57 17.11
N GLU A 150 -19.93 8.81 17.52
CA GLU A 150 -18.66 9.56 17.44
C GLU A 150 -17.57 9.05 18.38
N ASN A 151 -17.91 8.27 19.40
CA ASN A 151 -16.93 7.78 20.36
C ASN A 151 -16.24 6.52 19.84
N SER A 152 -14.92 6.60 19.66
CA SER A 152 -14.10 5.46 19.25
C SER A 152 -14.05 4.40 20.36
N LEU A 153 -14.32 3.15 20.00
CA LEU A 153 -14.28 2.03 20.93
C LEU A 153 -12.82 1.59 21.16
N THR A 154 -12.41 1.49 22.42
CA THR A 154 -11.08 0.95 22.76
C THR A 154 -11.03 -0.56 22.56
N LEU A 155 -9.83 -1.10 22.31
CA LEU A 155 -9.63 -2.55 22.15
C LEU A 155 -10.09 -3.34 23.39
N ASP A 156 -9.91 -2.80 24.60
CA ASP A 156 -10.36 -3.44 25.84
C ASP A 156 -11.89 -3.49 25.94
N THR A 157 -12.58 -2.45 25.45
CA THR A 157 -14.04 -2.45 25.35
C THR A 157 -14.52 -3.54 24.38
N LEU A 158 -13.85 -3.67 23.23
CA LEU A 158 -14.19 -4.69 22.23
C LEU A 158 -13.93 -6.11 22.74
N LYS A 159 -12.84 -6.33 23.48
CA LYS A 159 -12.55 -7.61 24.14
C LYS A 159 -13.62 -8.02 25.13
N LYS A 160 -14.12 -7.09 25.94
CA LYS A 160 -15.22 -7.35 26.88
C LYS A 160 -16.51 -7.70 26.14
N LEU A 161 -16.86 -6.91 25.12
CA LEU A 161 -18.07 -7.16 24.32
C LEU A 161 -18.04 -8.51 23.60
N ALA A 162 -16.88 -8.92 23.09
CA ALA A 162 -16.70 -10.21 22.43
C ALA A 162 -17.13 -11.38 23.33
N VAL A 163 -16.82 -11.32 24.63
CA VAL A 163 -17.23 -12.33 25.62
C VAL A 163 -18.76 -12.41 25.74
N GLY A 164 -19.45 -11.28 25.94
CA GLY A 164 -20.92 -11.31 26.11
C GLY A 164 -21.68 -11.59 24.82
N LEU A 165 -21.09 -11.28 23.66
CA LEU A 165 -21.66 -11.52 22.32
C LEU A 165 -21.27 -12.88 21.74
N GLU A 166 -20.50 -13.69 22.47
CA GLU A 166 -20.05 -15.02 22.03
C GLU A 166 -19.40 -14.97 20.64
N THR A 167 -18.49 -14.02 20.46
CA THR A 167 -17.75 -13.78 19.22
C THR A 167 -16.29 -13.42 19.53
N SER A 168 -15.47 -13.23 18.50
CA SER A 168 -14.09 -12.76 18.66
C SER A 168 -13.98 -11.24 18.52
N PRO A 169 -13.02 -10.59 19.20
CA PRO A 169 -12.73 -9.16 19.00
C PRO A 169 -12.39 -8.85 17.54
N GLU A 170 -11.72 -9.77 16.86
CA GLU A 170 -11.31 -9.64 15.46
C GLU A 170 -12.53 -9.63 14.53
N TRP A 171 -13.54 -10.47 14.80
CA TRP A 171 -14.80 -10.45 14.05
C TRP A 171 -15.52 -9.10 14.22
N LEU A 172 -15.53 -8.54 15.43
CA LEU A 172 -16.13 -7.22 15.67
C LEU A 172 -15.40 -6.08 14.95
N ILE A 173 -14.09 -6.16 14.76
CA ILE A 173 -13.27 -5.12 14.11
C ILE A 173 -13.25 -5.28 12.59
N PHE A 174 -13.09 -6.50 12.09
CA PHE A 174 -12.81 -6.76 10.67
C PHE A 174 -13.98 -7.42 9.94
N GLY A 175 -14.93 -8.03 10.64
CA GLY A 175 -16.07 -8.73 10.02
C GLY A 175 -15.68 -9.99 9.25
N ALA A 176 -14.48 -10.54 9.48
CA ALA A 176 -14.01 -11.73 8.80
C ALA A 176 -14.79 -12.97 9.31
N GLU A 177 -15.78 -13.41 8.54
CA GLU A 177 -16.35 -14.74 8.67
C GLU A 177 -15.38 -15.76 8.06
N GLY A 178 -14.76 -16.56 8.92
CA GLY A 178 -13.95 -17.71 8.51
C GLY A 178 -12.47 -17.56 8.82
N ILE A 179 -12.08 -18.02 10.01
CA ILE A 179 -11.06 -19.05 10.28
C ILE A 179 -11.17 -19.33 11.79
N GLY A 180 -11.73 -20.48 12.15
CA GLY A 180 -11.77 -20.96 13.53
C GLY A 180 -13.17 -21.22 14.07
N SER A 181 -13.78 -22.31 13.61
CA SER A 181 -14.95 -22.93 14.24
C SER A 181 -14.64 -23.29 15.69
N PHE A 182 -15.14 -22.52 16.67
CA PHE A 182 -15.19 -22.96 18.07
C PHE A 182 -16.50 -23.72 18.28
N GLY A 183 -16.47 -24.99 17.91
CA GLY A 183 -17.41 -25.99 18.41
C GLY A 183 -17.28 -26.07 19.93
N GLY A 184 -18.43 -26.00 20.61
CA GLY A 184 -18.50 -25.99 22.06
C GLY A 184 -17.85 -27.20 22.73
N THR A 185 -17.27 -26.98 23.89
CA THR A 185 -17.07 -28.03 24.89
C THR A 185 -17.48 -27.53 26.27
N SER A 186 -18.06 -28.46 27.03
CA SER A 186 -18.73 -28.29 28.33
C SER A 186 -17.83 -27.74 29.43
N PRO A 187 -18.44 -27.16 30.50
CA PRO A 187 -17.73 -26.66 31.67
C PRO A 187 -17.39 -27.82 32.60
N THR A 188 -16.27 -28.49 32.37
CA THR A 188 -15.66 -29.38 33.39
C THR A 188 -14.21 -29.61 33.05
N ASP A 189 -13.33 -28.67 33.39
CA ASP A 189 -12.08 -29.08 33.99
C ASP A 189 -11.39 -27.99 34.82
N ARG A 190 -10.64 -28.51 35.78
CA ARG A 190 -10.04 -27.93 36.98
C ARG A 190 -9.04 -26.79 36.72
N PRO A 191 -8.85 -25.83 37.65
CA PRO A 191 -7.78 -24.84 37.54
C PRO A 191 -6.42 -25.48 37.85
N THR A 192 -5.58 -25.64 36.82
CA THR A 192 -4.15 -25.96 36.98
C THR A 192 -3.38 -24.70 37.37
N PRO A 193 -2.43 -24.76 38.32
CA PRO A 193 -1.81 -23.55 38.86
C PRO A 193 -0.79 -22.93 37.90
N LEU A 194 -0.77 -21.59 37.98
CA LEU A 194 0.17 -20.63 37.40
C LEU A 194 1.59 -21.21 37.22
N THR A 195 1.92 -21.61 36.00
CA THR A 195 3.30 -21.77 35.55
C THR A 195 3.69 -20.52 34.78
N GLN A 196 4.76 -19.88 35.25
CA GLN A 196 5.36 -18.66 34.72
C GLN A 196 5.61 -18.79 33.20
N PRO A 197 5.44 -17.72 32.39
CA PRO A 197 5.72 -17.77 30.96
C PRO A 197 7.22 -17.65 30.73
N SER A 198 7.92 -18.77 30.80
CA SER A 198 9.23 -18.92 30.18
C SER A 198 9.19 -20.17 29.30
N HIS A 199 8.82 -19.98 28.04
CA HIS A 199 9.34 -20.77 26.92
C HIS A 199 8.94 -20.04 25.65
N ALA A 200 9.93 -19.81 24.78
CA ALA A 200 9.71 -19.40 23.41
C ALA A 200 8.74 -20.41 22.78
N GLU A 201 7.50 -19.99 22.54
CA GLU A 201 6.63 -20.71 21.63
C GLU A 201 7.32 -20.67 20.28
N MET A 202 7.93 -21.81 19.90
CA MET A 202 8.32 -22.06 18.53
C MET A 202 7.03 -22.07 17.72
N ILE A 203 6.66 -20.91 17.22
CA ILE A 203 5.69 -20.75 16.13
C ILE A 203 6.18 -21.62 14.97
N THR A 204 5.62 -22.81 14.84
CA THR A 204 5.69 -23.62 13.61
C THR A 204 4.83 -22.93 12.57
N GLU A 205 5.21 -21.71 12.17
CA GLU A 205 4.58 -21.01 11.07
C GLU A 205 4.85 -21.84 9.81
N LYS A 206 3.78 -22.38 9.23
CA LYS A 206 3.87 -23.15 7.99
C LYS A 206 4.41 -22.24 6.90
N MET A 207 5.49 -22.64 6.23
CA MET A 207 5.96 -21.93 5.04
C MET A 207 4.85 -21.89 3.99
N VAL A 208 4.67 -20.72 3.39
CA VAL A 208 3.70 -20.42 2.34
C VAL A 208 4.46 -20.22 1.02
N PRO A 209 3.98 -20.77 -0.10
CA PRO A 209 4.55 -20.50 -1.41
C PRO A 209 4.31 -19.03 -1.80
N VAL A 210 5.36 -18.35 -2.24
CA VAL A 210 5.32 -16.98 -2.75
C VAL A 210 5.59 -17.01 -4.26
N PRO A 211 4.65 -16.58 -5.11
CA PRO A 211 4.85 -16.52 -6.54
C PRO A 211 5.86 -15.43 -6.92
N ILE A 212 6.78 -15.75 -7.84
CA ILE A 212 7.63 -14.76 -8.52
C ILE A 212 6.88 -14.27 -9.76
N VAL A 213 6.28 -13.08 -9.66
CA VAL A 213 5.32 -12.58 -10.64
C VAL A 213 5.95 -11.85 -11.84
N GLY A 214 7.26 -11.61 -11.81
CA GLY A 214 7.99 -11.05 -12.95
C GLY A 214 9.33 -10.40 -12.58
N ASP A 215 9.89 -9.69 -13.55
CA ASP A 215 11.18 -9.01 -13.43
C ASP A 215 11.02 -7.52 -13.09
N VAL A 216 11.83 -7.02 -12.17
CA VAL A 216 11.95 -5.60 -11.82
C VAL A 216 13.25 -5.05 -12.40
N GLU A 217 13.16 -4.04 -13.26
CA GLU A 217 14.30 -3.41 -13.92
C GLU A 217 14.03 -1.92 -14.12
N ALA A 218 14.90 -1.08 -13.54
CA ALA A 218 14.77 0.36 -13.68
C ALA A 218 15.07 0.81 -15.12
N GLY A 219 14.16 1.58 -15.70
CA GLY A 219 14.23 2.13 -17.05
C GLY A 219 13.73 1.21 -18.17
N ALA A 220 13.34 -0.04 -17.86
CA ALA A 220 12.83 -0.99 -18.85
C ALA A 220 11.29 -0.97 -18.91
N PHE A 221 10.75 -0.24 -19.88
CA PHE A 221 9.32 -0.25 -20.19
C PHE A 221 8.98 -1.46 -21.03
N ARG A 222 8.04 -2.27 -20.55
CA ARG A 222 7.55 -3.47 -21.23
C ARG A 222 6.05 -3.36 -21.42
N GLU A 223 5.55 -3.94 -22.50
CA GLU A 223 4.12 -4.23 -22.59
C GLU A 223 3.76 -5.23 -21.49
N ALA A 224 2.57 -5.12 -20.93
CA ALA A 224 2.15 -6.03 -19.86
C ALA A 224 2.17 -7.47 -20.39
N PRO A 225 3.00 -8.38 -19.86
CA PRO A 225 2.97 -9.78 -20.26
C PRO A 225 1.57 -10.36 -20.04
N GLU A 226 1.12 -11.16 -20.99
CA GLU A 226 0.05 -12.12 -20.76
C GLU A 226 0.58 -13.15 -19.76
N PHE A 227 -0.05 -13.22 -18.59
CA PHE A 227 0.42 -14.09 -17.51
C PHE A 227 0.04 -15.54 -17.82
N ASP A 228 1.01 -16.35 -18.22
CA ASP A 228 0.88 -17.81 -18.22
C ASP A 228 1.13 -18.32 -16.80
N ILE A 229 0.04 -18.72 -16.12
CA ILE A 229 0.06 -19.17 -14.72
C ILE A 229 0.88 -20.47 -14.54
N ASP A 230 0.97 -21.28 -15.59
CA ASP A 230 1.55 -22.63 -15.53
C ASP A 230 3.08 -22.66 -15.35
N ASP A 231 3.80 -21.61 -15.76
CA ASP A 231 5.27 -21.54 -15.69
C ASP A 231 5.80 -20.61 -14.58
N MET A 232 4.94 -20.31 -13.59
CA MET A 232 5.31 -19.40 -12.50
C MET A 232 6.27 -20.06 -11.49
N GLU A 233 7.39 -19.39 -11.22
CA GLU A 233 8.32 -19.81 -10.17
C GLU A 233 7.78 -19.46 -8.78
N TYR A 234 8.03 -20.32 -7.79
CA TYR A 234 7.65 -20.09 -6.40
C TYR A 234 8.86 -20.16 -5.47
N VAL A 235 8.85 -19.31 -4.44
CA VAL A 235 9.80 -19.35 -3.33
C VAL A 235 9.04 -19.58 -2.02
N GLY A 236 9.54 -20.45 -1.17
CA GLY A 236 8.96 -20.63 0.16
C GLY A 236 9.34 -19.48 1.11
N ASP A 237 8.35 -18.90 1.79
CA ASP A 237 8.57 -17.91 2.84
C ASP A 237 7.60 -18.14 4.01
N TYR A 238 7.87 -17.54 5.17
CA TYR A 238 6.91 -17.53 6.27
C TYR A 238 5.80 -16.50 6.00
N PRO A 239 4.63 -16.58 6.63
CA PRO A 239 3.69 -15.46 6.64
C PRO A 239 4.33 -14.18 7.21
N ASP A 240 3.84 -13.01 6.80
CA ASP A 240 4.25 -11.77 7.47
C ASP A 240 3.59 -11.69 8.85
N ARG A 241 4.36 -11.33 9.88
CA ARG A 241 3.86 -11.29 11.27
C ARG A 241 2.91 -10.12 11.52
N GLU A 242 3.11 -9.01 10.81
CA GLU A 242 2.32 -7.78 10.96
C GLU A 242 1.06 -7.86 10.08
N PHE A 243 1.18 -8.44 8.89
CA PHE A 243 0.08 -8.61 7.94
C PHE A 243 -0.08 -10.06 7.47
N PRO A 244 -0.55 -10.99 8.35
CA PRO A 244 -0.68 -12.40 7.98
C PRO A 244 -1.66 -12.69 6.84
N HIS A 245 -2.60 -11.78 6.60
CA HIS A 245 -3.63 -11.91 5.57
C HIS A 245 -3.20 -11.34 4.21
N ALA A 246 -2.15 -10.51 4.17
CA ALA A 246 -1.72 -9.86 2.94
C ALA A 246 -1.01 -10.85 2.02
N ARG A 247 -1.32 -10.79 0.72
CA ARG A 247 -0.65 -11.63 -0.28
C ARG A 247 0.82 -11.26 -0.34
N ARG A 248 1.66 -12.29 -0.38
CA ARG A 248 3.10 -12.14 -0.63
C ARG A 248 3.36 -12.35 -2.10
N ILE A 249 4.14 -11.44 -2.69
CA ILE A 249 4.54 -11.50 -4.09
C ILE A 249 6.04 -11.27 -4.20
N GLY A 250 6.67 -11.97 -5.14
CA GLY A 250 8.10 -11.89 -5.39
C GLY A 250 8.43 -11.37 -6.78
N PHE A 251 9.60 -10.76 -6.92
CA PHE A 251 10.11 -10.25 -8.18
C PHE A 251 11.58 -10.59 -8.34
N ARG A 252 12.01 -10.89 -9.57
CA ARG A 252 13.42 -11.08 -9.90
C ARG A 252 14.06 -9.74 -10.24
N VAL A 253 15.16 -9.41 -9.57
CA VAL A 253 15.88 -8.16 -9.77
C VAL A 253 16.77 -8.24 -11.00
N ARG A 254 16.61 -7.28 -11.90
CA ARG A 254 17.47 -7.06 -13.06
C ARG A 254 18.14 -5.69 -12.96
N GLY A 255 19.44 -5.65 -13.22
CA GLY A 255 20.25 -4.45 -13.17
C GLY A 255 20.60 -3.96 -11.76
N ASP A 256 21.11 -2.73 -11.71
CA ASP A 256 21.92 -2.19 -10.61
C ASP A 256 21.26 -1.04 -9.83
N SER A 257 19.94 -0.84 -9.95
CA SER A 257 19.23 0.32 -9.37
C SER A 257 19.31 0.42 -7.84
N MET A 258 19.61 -0.68 -7.15
CA MET A 258 19.63 -0.78 -5.68
C MET A 258 20.92 -1.43 -5.13
N ASN A 259 22.00 -1.47 -5.93
CA ASN A 259 23.24 -2.15 -5.60
C ASN A 259 24.09 -1.48 -4.50
N ASP A 260 23.79 -0.23 -4.14
CA ASP A 260 24.44 0.51 -3.06
C ASP A 260 23.52 0.74 -1.85
N LEU A 261 22.36 0.08 -1.81
CA LEU A 261 21.45 0.15 -0.68
C LEU A 261 22.16 -0.32 0.61
N LYS A 262 22.01 0.45 1.69
CA LYS A 262 22.52 0.11 3.02
C LYS A 262 21.37 -0.26 3.96
N PRO A 263 21.60 -1.17 4.94
CA PRO A 263 22.85 -1.89 5.18
C PRO A 263 23.09 -3.08 4.22
N ARG A 264 22.04 -3.53 3.52
CA ARG A 264 22.12 -4.68 2.61
C ARG A 264 21.80 -4.24 1.19
N PRO A 265 22.75 -4.37 0.24
CA PRO A 265 22.49 -4.09 -1.15
C PRO A 265 21.52 -5.11 -1.75
N ILE A 266 20.74 -4.68 -2.72
CA ILE A 266 19.91 -5.57 -3.55
C ILE A 266 20.61 -5.66 -4.90
N LEU A 267 21.12 -6.85 -5.20
CA LEU A 267 21.96 -7.07 -6.37
C LEU A 267 21.12 -7.65 -7.52
N GLU A 268 21.67 -7.55 -8.73
CA GLU A 268 21.10 -8.26 -9.87
C GLU A 268 21.09 -9.77 -9.60
N GLY A 269 19.98 -10.43 -9.98
CA GLY A 269 19.76 -11.85 -9.72
C GLY A 269 19.07 -12.14 -8.38
N ASP A 270 19.01 -11.17 -7.47
CA ASP A 270 18.24 -11.30 -6.23
C ASP A 270 16.74 -11.49 -6.54
N LYS A 271 16.03 -12.12 -5.60
CA LYS A 271 14.57 -12.15 -5.55
C LYS A 271 14.09 -11.29 -4.39
N VAL A 272 13.36 -10.22 -4.69
CA VAL A 272 12.73 -9.39 -3.67
C VAL A 272 11.33 -9.92 -3.37
N ILE A 273 11.03 -10.13 -2.10
CA ILE A 273 9.70 -10.55 -1.64
C ILE A 273 9.09 -9.40 -0.84
N GLY A 274 7.87 -9.04 -1.23
CA GLY A 274 7.09 -8.02 -0.57
C GLY A 274 5.64 -8.45 -0.33
N LEU A 275 4.94 -7.61 0.40
CA LEU A 275 3.48 -7.69 0.54
C LEU A 275 2.86 -6.90 -0.59
N ASP A 276 1.81 -7.44 -1.22
CA ASP A 276 0.98 -6.70 -2.17
C ASP A 276 0.43 -5.45 -1.45
N PHE A 277 0.76 -4.29 -2.00
CA PHE A 277 0.43 -3.03 -1.36
C PHE A 277 -1.08 -2.81 -1.28
N GLN A 278 -1.86 -3.33 -2.23
CA GLN A 278 -3.31 -3.21 -2.26
C GLN A 278 -3.98 -3.88 -1.04
N ASP A 279 -3.38 -4.95 -0.52
CA ASP A 279 -3.93 -5.70 0.61
C ASP A 279 -3.63 -5.02 1.96
N ILE A 280 -2.60 -4.17 2.02
CA ILE A 280 -2.15 -3.46 3.23
C ILE A 280 -2.44 -1.96 3.19
N GLU A 281 -3.03 -1.47 2.09
CA GLU A 281 -3.38 -0.08 1.91
C GLU A 281 -4.34 0.37 3.03
N GLY A 282 -4.06 1.53 3.61
CA GLY A 282 -4.81 2.08 4.75
C GLY A 282 -4.47 1.46 6.12
N GLN A 283 -3.75 0.34 6.17
CA GLN A 283 -3.25 -0.25 7.42
C GLN A 283 -1.79 0.12 7.67
N VAL A 284 -1.00 0.25 6.60
CA VAL A 284 0.41 0.67 6.69
C VAL A 284 0.55 2.17 6.57
N VAL A 285 1.29 2.78 7.49
CA VAL A 285 1.75 4.16 7.36
C VAL A 285 3.09 4.14 6.62
N LEU A 286 3.14 4.71 5.42
CA LEU A 286 4.38 4.86 4.66
C LEU A 286 5.38 5.72 5.45
N ARG A 287 6.64 5.29 5.47
CA ARG A 287 7.74 5.98 6.15
C ARG A 287 8.93 6.13 5.23
N ASP A 288 9.73 7.15 5.52
CA ASP A 288 11.04 7.35 4.91
C ASP A 288 11.92 6.10 5.08
N GLY A 289 12.67 5.77 4.04
CA GLY A 289 13.59 4.66 4.01
C GLY A 289 12.98 3.30 3.66
N MET A 290 11.64 3.19 3.56
CA MET A 290 10.97 1.95 3.12
C MET A 290 11.39 1.55 1.71
N ILE A 291 11.55 0.25 1.47
CA ILE A 291 11.89 -0.28 0.14
C ILE A 291 10.61 -0.78 -0.51
N VAL A 292 10.36 -0.34 -1.74
CA VAL A 292 9.12 -0.61 -2.45
C VAL A 292 9.40 -1.05 -3.88
N VAL A 293 8.50 -1.87 -4.41
CA VAL A 293 8.38 -2.10 -5.85
C VAL A 293 7.37 -1.11 -6.38
N VAL A 294 7.79 -0.27 -7.32
CA VAL A 294 6.93 0.70 -7.98
C VAL A 294 6.62 0.26 -9.40
N GLU A 295 5.37 0.44 -9.79
CA GLU A 295 4.97 0.41 -11.18
C GLU A 295 4.83 1.84 -11.69
N GLN A 296 5.40 2.07 -12.86
CA GLN A 296 5.18 3.28 -13.63
C GLN A 296 4.54 2.90 -14.96
N THR A 297 3.39 3.50 -15.27
CA THR A 297 2.75 3.36 -16.56
C THR A 297 2.91 4.64 -17.38
N ARG A 298 3.02 4.48 -18.70
CA ARG A 298 3.04 5.57 -19.68
C ARG A 298 2.10 5.24 -20.84
N ASP A 299 1.88 6.22 -21.71
CA ASP A 299 1.08 6.06 -22.94
C ASP A 299 -0.32 5.50 -22.66
N GLY A 300 -0.99 5.98 -21.62
CA GLY A 300 -2.33 5.51 -21.26
C GLY A 300 -2.38 4.07 -20.73
N GLY A 301 -1.26 3.53 -20.27
CA GLY A 301 -1.17 2.18 -19.69
C GLY A 301 -0.67 1.09 -20.65
N HIS A 302 -0.34 1.44 -21.89
CA HIS A 302 0.19 0.48 -22.87
C HIS A 302 1.57 -0.08 -22.47
N THR A 303 2.40 0.75 -21.85
CA THR A 303 3.71 0.34 -21.36
C THR A 303 3.80 0.51 -19.85
N ARG A 304 4.40 -0.47 -19.18
CA ARG A 304 4.67 -0.46 -17.75
C ARG A 304 6.14 -0.77 -17.45
N GLU A 305 6.67 -0.10 -16.44
CA GLU A 305 7.98 -0.34 -15.86
C GLU A 305 7.77 -0.76 -14.40
N TRP A 306 8.38 -1.88 -13.99
CA TRP A 306 8.49 -2.25 -12.58
C TRP A 306 9.91 -2.02 -12.10
N SER A 307 10.10 -1.34 -10.97
CA SER A 307 11.43 -1.13 -10.42
C SER A 307 11.43 -1.11 -8.90
N VAL A 308 12.55 -1.51 -8.29
CA VAL A 308 12.76 -1.39 -6.83
C VAL A 308 13.38 -0.03 -6.53
N LYS A 309 12.85 0.66 -5.52
CA LYS A 309 13.31 1.98 -5.07
C LYS A 309 13.21 2.11 -3.55
N GLN A 310 13.98 3.04 -2.98
CA GLN A 310 13.78 3.49 -1.60
C GLN A 310 12.84 4.71 -1.61
N LEU A 311 11.83 4.66 -0.76
CA LEU A 311 10.87 5.75 -0.58
C LEU A 311 11.48 6.83 0.31
N GLU A 312 11.44 8.06 -0.17
CA GLU A 312 11.66 9.27 0.63
C GLU A 312 10.39 10.11 0.63
N ILE A 313 9.99 10.58 1.82
CA ILE A 313 8.75 11.32 2.01
C ILE A 313 9.06 12.76 2.40
N TYR A 314 8.60 13.70 1.58
CA TYR A 314 8.68 15.13 1.85
C TYR A 314 7.27 15.71 2.07
N GLU A 315 7.19 16.93 2.59
CA GLU A 315 5.90 17.60 2.86
C GLU A 315 5.07 17.80 1.58
N ASP A 316 5.71 18.00 0.44
CA ASP A 316 5.09 18.36 -0.84
C ASP A 316 5.12 17.23 -1.89
N ARG A 317 5.95 16.20 -1.70
CA ARG A 317 6.18 15.14 -2.69
C ARG A 317 6.67 13.84 -2.09
N TYR A 318 6.50 12.77 -2.86
CA TYR A 318 7.16 11.48 -2.66
C TYR A 318 8.29 11.33 -3.67
N GLU A 319 9.45 10.85 -3.23
CA GLU A 319 10.55 10.50 -4.10
C GLU A 319 10.86 9.00 -3.98
N PHE A 320 10.91 8.32 -5.12
CA PHE A 320 11.35 6.93 -5.20
C PHE A 320 12.78 6.92 -5.71
N CYS A 321 13.70 6.89 -4.78
CA CYS A 321 15.13 7.07 -5.00
C CYS A 321 15.82 5.74 -5.30
N PRO A 322 16.60 5.64 -6.39
CA PRO A 322 17.53 4.53 -6.55
C PRO A 322 18.66 4.67 -5.51
N ARG A 323 19.18 3.53 -5.06
CA ARG A 323 20.41 3.46 -4.27
C ARG A 323 21.44 2.72 -5.07
N SER A 324 21.98 3.41 -6.06
CA SER A 324 22.90 2.84 -7.04
C SER A 324 24.19 3.62 -7.14
N THR A 325 25.29 2.92 -7.39
CA THR A 325 26.54 3.54 -7.84
C THR A 325 26.43 4.14 -9.25
N ASN A 326 25.41 3.74 -10.02
CA ASN A 326 25.22 4.15 -11.39
C ASN A 326 24.32 5.39 -11.50
N LYS A 327 24.91 6.49 -11.96
CA LYS A 327 24.26 7.81 -12.08
C LYS A 327 23.16 7.89 -13.15
N ARG A 328 23.01 6.86 -14.00
CA ARG A 328 21.92 6.81 -14.98
C ARG A 328 20.56 6.72 -14.30
N HIS A 329 20.50 6.10 -13.12
CA HIS A 329 19.28 5.92 -12.37
C HIS A 329 18.92 7.24 -11.69
N LYS A 330 17.76 7.79 -12.05
CA LYS A 330 17.24 9.04 -11.47
C LYS A 330 16.06 8.74 -10.53
N PRO A 331 15.89 9.52 -9.45
CA PRO A 331 14.70 9.45 -8.62
C PRO A 331 13.42 9.68 -9.42
N ILE A 332 12.35 8.98 -9.04
CA ILE A 332 11.00 9.26 -9.54
C ILE A 332 10.34 10.18 -8.52
N VAL A 333 10.02 11.41 -8.92
CA VAL A 333 9.43 12.42 -8.05
C VAL A 333 7.95 12.56 -8.37
N ILE A 334 7.09 12.46 -7.36
CA ILE A 334 5.63 12.60 -7.49
C ILE A 334 5.12 13.64 -6.50
N PRO A 335 4.47 14.72 -6.95
CA PRO A 335 3.80 15.65 -6.05
C PRO A 335 2.74 14.94 -5.18
N ASN A 336 2.61 15.32 -3.91
CA ASN A 336 1.69 14.68 -2.97
C ASN A 336 0.23 14.70 -3.42
N LYS A 337 -0.17 15.73 -4.18
CA LYS A 337 -1.50 15.83 -4.78
C LYS A 337 -1.73 14.76 -5.84
N VAL A 338 -0.79 14.61 -6.76
CA VAL A 338 -0.83 13.61 -7.85
C VAL A 338 -0.76 12.19 -7.32
N PHE A 339 -0.02 11.97 -6.23
CA PHE A 339 0.01 10.66 -5.57
C PHE A 339 -1.35 10.26 -4.98
N ARG A 340 -2.15 11.23 -4.52
CA ARG A 340 -3.50 11.00 -3.99
C ARG A 340 -4.57 10.97 -5.08
N ASP A 341 -4.41 11.81 -6.11
CA ASP A 341 -5.30 11.90 -7.26
C ASP A 341 -4.50 11.75 -8.56
N PRO A 342 -4.42 10.52 -9.11
CA PRO A 342 -3.69 10.24 -10.34
C PRO A 342 -4.24 10.97 -11.57
N SER A 343 -5.45 11.55 -11.51
CA SER A 343 -6.08 12.24 -12.63
C SER A 343 -5.46 13.61 -12.94
N GLU A 344 -4.67 14.16 -12.01
CA GLU A 344 -3.96 15.45 -12.16
C GLU A 344 -2.56 15.29 -12.82
N GLY A 345 -2.17 14.08 -13.22
CA GLY A 345 -0.85 13.76 -13.77
C GLY A 345 -0.68 14.08 -15.26
N ASP A 346 0.58 14.03 -15.73
CA ASP A 346 1.03 14.19 -17.12
C ASP A 346 0.79 12.93 -17.99
N GLY A 347 -0.17 12.08 -17.62
CA GLY A 347 -0.42 10.77 -18.24
C GLY A 347 0.54 9.67 -17.79
N ARG A 348 1.55 10.00 -16.96
CA ARG A 348 2.37 9.03 -16.23
C ARG A 348 1.70 8.73 -14.90
N GLN A 349 1.38 7.46 -14.65
CA GLN A 349 0.91 7.03 -13.34
C GLN A 349 2.02 6.24 -12.65
N VAL A 350 2.18 6.46 -11.36
CA VAL A 350 3.12 5.70 -10.55
C VAL A 350 2.39 5.22 -9.31
N ARG A 351 2.48 3.91 -9.06
CA ARG A 351 1.87 3.26 -7.91
C ARG A 351 2.85 2.34 -7.21
N ILE A 352 2.65 2.15 -5.93
CA ILE A 352 3.37 1.12 -5.18
C ILE A 352 2.66 -0.20 -5.43
N LEU A 353 3.39 -1.20 -5.93
CA LEU A 353 2.88 -2.57 -6.09
C LEU A 353 3.13 -3.41 -4.86
N ALA A 354 4.31 -3.27 -4.25
CA ALA A 354 4.68 -4.08 -3.10
C ALA A 354 5.55 -3.33 -2.11
N LEU A 355 5.34 -3.61 -0.82
CA LEU A 355 6.26 -3.22 0.25
C LEU A 355 7.27 -4.36 0.47
N VAL A 356 8.55 -4.10 0.20
CA VAL A 356 9.59 -5.13 0.26
C VAL A 356 9.92 -5.45 1.73
N ARG A 357 9.87 -6.75 2.06
CA ARG A 357 10.21 -7.27 3.39
C ARG A 357 11.55 -8.00 3.42
N ARG A 358 11.91 -8.65 2.32
CA ARG A 358 13.11 -9.49 2.23
C ARG A 358 13.70 -9.49 0.82
N SER A 359 15.03 -9.60 0.73
CA SER A 359 15.73 -9.98 -0.50
C SER A 359 16.42 -11.34 -0.30
N ILE A 360 16.30 -12.22 -1.27
CA ILE A 360 16.90 -13.55 -1.29
C ILE A 360 17.91 -13.59 -2.43
N ASN A 361 19.11 -14.07 -2.13
CA ASN A 361 20.12 -14.34 -3.12
C ASN A 361 20.34 -15.86 -3.13
N ASP A 362 20.04 -16.50 -4.26
CA ASP A 362 20.28 -17.93 -4.44
C ASP A 362 21.68 -18.10 -5.04
N LEU A 363 22.58 -18.73 -4.28
CA LEU A 363 23.89 -19.10 -4.79
C LEU A 363 23.75 -20.40 -5.58
N THR A 364 23.73 -20.30 -6.90
CA THR A 364 23.83 -21.47 -7.78
C THR A 364 25.31 -21.90 -7.83
N TYR A 365 25.62 -23.08 -7.29
CA TYR A 365 26.96 -23.67 -7.34
C TYR A 365 27.17 -24.52 -8.58
#